data_AF-A0A9P0EZU1-F1
#
_entry.id   AF-A0A9P0EZU1-F1
#
_cell.length_a   1.000
_cell.length_b   1.000
_cell.length_c   1.000
_cell.angle_alpha   90.00
_cell.angle_beta   90.00
_cell.angle_gamma   90.00
#
_symmetry.space_group_name_H-M   'P 1'
#
loop_
_entity.id
_entity.type
_entity.pdbx_description
1 polymer ?
#
loop_
_entity_poly.entity_id
_entity_poly.type
_entity_poly.pdbx_seq_one_letter_code
_entity_poly.pdbx_strand_id
1 'polypeptide(L)'
;MESGSRKNDDCYFYYYSTCTKGSECLFRHEPTALGCEVTCNLWQQGKCINSHCNLRHMLLKKNRKMIPCYWEMQPTGCTKPHCPFQHSVPRDNVATTEGNVSK
;
A
#
# COMPACT_ATOMS: atom_id res chain seq x y z
N MET A 1 22.73 -2.29 -19.20
CA MET A 1 21.40 -2.31 -18.56
C MET A 1 21.66 -2.41 -17.07
N GLU A 2 21.75 -1.27 -16.39
CA GLU A 2 22.27 -1.20 -15.02
C GLU A 2 21.31 -1.80 -14.00
N SER A 3 21.92 -2.55 -13.09
CA SER A 3 21.30 -3.33 -12.02
C SER A 3 20.70 -2.39 -10.98
N GLY A 4 19.46 -1.94 -11.19
CA GLY A 4 18.67 -1.31 -10.15
C GLY A 4 18.48 -2.30 -9.01
N SER A 5 18.96 -1.95 -7.82
CA SER A 5 18.92 -2.79 -6.63
C SER A 5 17.47 -3.14 -6.27
N ARG A 6 17.01 -4.32 -6.73
CA ARG A 6 15.69 -4.92 -6.43
C ARG A 6 15.45 -5.14 -4.93
N LYS A 7 16.47 -4.94 -4.09
CA LYS A 7 16.43 -5.23 -2.65
C LYS A 7 15.47 -4.30 -1.87
N ASN A 8 15.11 -3.16 -2.43
CA ASN A 8 14.25 -2.17 -1.77
C ASN A 8 12.88 -2.01 -2.44
N ASP A 9 12.54 -2.85 -3.42
CA ASP A 9 11.26 -2.75 -4.13
C ASP A 9 10.10 -3.19 -3.23
N ASP A 10 9.04 -2.40 -3.27
CA ASP A 10 7.84 -2.64 -2.48
C ASP A 10 7.05 -3.86 -2.99
N CYS A 11 6.55 -4.68 -2.05
CA CYS A 11 5.72 -5.81 -2.39
C CYS A 11 4.34 -5.36 -2.89
N TYR A 12 4.05 -5.56 -4.18
CA TYR A 12 2.75 -5.23 -4.75
C TYR A 12 1.57 -5.82 -3.95
N PHE A 13 1.67 -7.09 -3.56
CA PHE A 13 0.59 -7.77 -2.84
C PHE A 13 0.39 -7.24 -1.43
N TYR A 14 1.45 -6.87 -0.71
CA TYR A 14 1.34 -6.30 0.63
C TYR A 14 0.49 -5.02 0.64
N TYR A 15 0.63 -4.20 -0.40
CA TYR A 15 -0.04 -2.90 -0.43
C TYR A 15 -1.43 -2.90 -1.08
N TYR A 16 -1.74 -3.86 -1.96
CA TYR A 16 -3.03 -3.89 -2.66
C TYR A 16 -3.89 -5.12 -2.31
N SER A 17 -3.31 -6.14 -1.70
CA SER A 17 -3.95 -7.42 -1.40
C SER A 17 -3.37 -8.03 -0.11
N THR A 18 -3.41 -9.35 0.01
CA THR A 18 -2.76 -10.11 1.08
C THR A 18 -1.48 -10.74 0.54
N CYS A 19 -0.33 -10.40 1.11
CA CYS A 19 0.90 -11.14 0.87
C CYS A 19 0.98 -12.35 1.82
N THR A 20 1.05 -13.56 1.27
CA THR A 20 1.12 -14.80 2.06
C THR A 20 2.54 -15.23 2.43
N LYS A 21 3.55 -14.54 1.88
CA LYS A 21 4.98 -14.86 2.12
C LYS A 21 5.50 -14.38 3.46
N GLY A 22 4.75 -13.53 4.17
CA GLY A 22 5.15 -13.01 5.48
C GLY A 22 6.55 -12.38 5.46
N SER A 23 7.40 -12.79 6.41
CA SER A 23 8.80 -12.36 6.55
C SER A 23 9.74 -12.94 5.48
N GLU A 24 9.34 -13.99 4.77
CA GLU A 24 10.12 -14.58 3.67
C GLU A 24 9.89 -13.84 2.34
N CYS A 25 9.07 -12.78 2.36
CA CYS A 25 8.89 -11.96 1.17
C CYS A 25 10.20 -11.25 0.82
N LEU A 26 10.72 -11.52 -0.38
CA LEU A 26 11.90 -10.83 -0.93
C LEU A 26 11.67 -9.35 -1.24
N PHE A 27 10.41 -8.91 -1.19
CA PHE A 27 10.01 -7.53 -1.41
C PHE A 27 9.68 -6.87 -0.09
N ARG A 28 9.88 -5.56 -0.06
CA ARG A 28 9.73 -4.74 1.12
C ARG A 28 8.27 -4.61 1.56
N HIS A 29 8.03 -4.81 2.84
CA HIS A 29 6.76 -4.55 3.54
C HIS A 29 6.97 -3.40 4.52
N GLU A 30 6.58 -2.18 4.15
CA GLU A 30 6.69 -1.02 5.05
C GLU A 30 5.31 -0.52 5.47
N PRO A 31 4.95 -0.66 6.77
CA PRO A 31 3.69 -0.16 7.29
C PRO A 31 3.55 1.36 7.16
N THR A 32 4.63 2.12 7.35
CA THR A 32 4.57 3.60 7.28
C THR A 32 4.29 4.14 5.87
N ALA A 33 4.48 3.32 4.84
CA ALA A 33 4.12 3.64 3.47
C ALA A 33 2.69 3.22 3.11
N LEU A 34 1.96 2.49 3.97
CA LEU A 34 0.53 2.20 3.78
C LEU A 34 -0.26 3.53 3.77
N GLY A 35 -1.11 3.74 2.76
CA GLY A 35 -1.85 4.99 2.56
C GLY A 35 -1.06 6.14 1.89
N CYS A 36 0.27 6.09 1.92
CA CYS A 36 1.12 7.00 1.16
C CYS A 36 1.24 6.52 -0.28
N GLU A 37 0.39 7.03 -1.18
CA GLU A 37 0.47 6.75 -2.63
C GLU A 37 1.40 7.72 -3.35
N VAL A 38 2.60 7.93 -2.82
CA VAL A 38 3.62 8.77 -3.43
C VAL A 38 4.85 7.93 -3.68
N THR A 39 5.31 7.87 -4.93
CA THR A 39 6.54 7.18 -5.31
C THR A 39 7.75 7.96 -4.80
N CYS A 40 8.71 7.26 -4.22
CA CYS A 40 9.98 7.83 -3.79
C CYS A 40 10.83 8.21 -5.02
N ASN A 41 11.07 9.50 -5.21
CA ASN A 41 11.89 10.01 -6.32
C ASN A 41 13.35 9.52 -6.23
N LEU A 42 13.90 9.37 -5.02
CA LEU A 42 15.26 8.87 -4.83
C LEU A 42 15.36 7.39 -5.21
N TRP A 43 14.34 6.57 -4.88
CA TRP A 43 14.29 5.17 -5.28
C TRP A 43 14.15 5.04 -6.79
N GLN A 44 13.30 5.87 -7.41
CA GLN A 44 13.13 5.88 -8.86
C GLN A 44 14.44 6.20 -9.61
N GLN A 45 15.33 6.98 -8.98
CA GLN A 45 16.68 7.28 -9.49
C GLN A 45 17.73 6.21 -9.09
N GLY A 46 17.36 5.18 -8.34
CA GLY A 46 18.29 4.16 -7.82
C GLY A 46 19.16 4.62 -6.65
N LYS A 47 18.84 5.75 -6.01
CA LYS A 47 19.64 6.40 -4.96
C LYS A 47 19.08 6.20 -3.54
N CYS A 48 17.84 5.72 -3.39
CA CYS A 48 17.28 5.51 -2.05
C CYS A 48 17.87 4.25 -1.40
N ILE A 49 18.62 4.46 -0.33
CA ILE A 49 19.20 3.40 0.50
C ILE A 49 18.38 3.10 1.76
N ASN A 50 17.39 3.93 2.08
CA ASN A 50 16.58 3.77 3.29
C ASN A 50 15.60 2.58 3.12
N SER A 51 15.87 1.48 3.82
CA SER A 51 14.99 0.30 3.86
C SER A 51 13.65 0.57 4.56
N HIS A 52 13.54 1.66 5.32
CA HIS A 52 12.34 2.12 6.02
C HIS A 52 11.80 3.46 5.47
N CYS A 53 12.01 3.73 4.17
CA CYS A 53 11.44 4.90 3.52
C CYS A 53 9.89 4.92 3.60
N ASN A 54 9.32 6.00 4.11
CA ASN A 54 7.87 6.20 4.20
C ASN A 54 7.18 6.44 2.84
N LEU A 55 7.95 6.53 1.75
CA LEU A 55 7.46 6.66 0.38
C LEU A 55 7.48 5.31 -0.34
N ARG A 56 6.68 5.18 -1.41
CA ARG A 56 6.59 3.93 -2.17
C ARG A 56 7.80 3.70 -3.05
N HIS A 57 8.39 2.52 -2.91
CA HIS A 57 9.41 1.98 -3.80
C HIS A 57 8.76 1.09 -4.88
N MET A 58 7.75 1.65 -5.55
CA MET A 58 7.11 1.06 -6.73
C MET A 58 6.62 2.17 -7.65
N LEU A 59 6.51 1.89 -8.95
CA LEU A 59 5.96 2.83 -9.92
C LEU A 59 4.43 2.84 -9.85
N LEU A 60 3.88 3.97 -9.41
CA LEU A 60 2.44 4.23 -9.42
C LEU A 60 2.02 4.76 -10.81
N LYS A 61 1.58 3.85 -11.70
CA LYS A 61 1.19 4.22 -13.08
C LYS A 61 -0.11 5.00 -13.19
N LYS A 62 -0.95 4.97 -12.15
CA LYS A 62 -2.28 5.59 -12.13
C LYS A 62 -2.48 6.26 -10.78
N ASN A 63 -3.05 7.45 -10.78
CA ASN A 63 -3.50 8.10 -9.56
C ASN A 63 -4.82 7.46 -9.12
N ARG A 64 -4.72 6.41 -8.29
CA ARG A 64 -5.87 5.60 -7.86
C ARG A 64 -6.82 6.42 -6.98
N LYS A 65 -6.33 7.43 -6.26
CA LYS A 65 -7.14 8.39 -5.49
C LYS A 65 -8.13 9.20 -6.32
N MET A 66 -8.01 9.23 -7.65
CA MET A 66 -8.98 9.89 -8.55
C MET A 66 -9.95 8.91 -9.20
N ILE A 67 -9.80 7.61 -8.99
CA ILE A 67 -10.63 6.57 -9.58
C ILE A 67 -11.67 6.16 -8.53
N PRO A 68 -12.98 6.27 -8.80
CA PRO A 68 -14.03 5.86 -7.87
C PRO A 68 -13.88 4.41 -7.40
N CYS A 69 -14.12 4.16 -6.12
CA CYS A 69 -14.10 2.82 -5.57
C CYS A 69 -15.33 2.04 -6.03
N TYR A 70 -15.15 1.10 -6.96
CA TYR A 70 -16.21 0.22 -7.43
C TYR A 70 -16.93 -0.52 -6.28
N TRP A 71 -16.18 -0.95 -5.26
CA TRP A 71 -16.73 -1.70 -4.12
C TRP A 71 -17.54 -0.83 -3.15
N GLU A 72 -17.33 0.49 -3.13
CA GLU A 72 -18.13 1.41 -2.31
C GLU A 72 -19.61 1.36 -2.72
N MET A 73 -19.88 1.20 -4.02
CA MET A 73 -21.24 1.16 -4.58
C MET A 73 -21.89 -0.23 -4.51
N GLN A 74 -21.19 -1.25 -4.01
CA GLN A 74 -21.75 -2.60 -3.90
C GLN A 74 -22.55 -2.75 -2.60
N PRO A 75 -23.55 -3.65 -2.54
CA PRO A 75 -24.34 -3.89 -1.33
C PRO A 75 -23.49 -4.22 -0.08
N THR A 76 -22.32 -4.83 -0.29
CA THR A 76 -21.37 -5.19 0.77
C THR A 76 -20.50 -4.02 1.24
N GLY A 77 -20.43 -2.93 0.46
CA GLY A 77 -19.47 -1.85 0.66
C GLY A 77 -18.00 -2.26 0.43
N CYS A 78 -17.10 -1.29 0.53
CA CYS A 78 -15.66 -1.55 0.47
C CYS A 78 -15.09 -1.87 1.86
N THR A 79 -14.58 -3.09 2.03
CA THR A 79 -14.06 -3.60 3.32
C THR A 79 -12.56 -3.38 3.53
N LYS A 80 -11.83 -2.96 2.50
CA LYS A 80 -10.37 -2.74 2.61
C LYS A 80 -10.10 -1.45 3.39
N PRO A 81 -9.43 -1.44 4.56
CA PRO A 81 -9.23 -0.23 5.37
C PRO A 81 -8.38 0.83 4.65
N HIS A 82 -7.34 0.41 3.92
CA HIS A 82 -6.47 1.28 3.13
C HIS A 82 -6.77 1.17 1.63
N CYS A 83 -8.04 1.30 1.26
CA CYS A 83 -8.42 1.19 -0.15
C CYS A 83 -7.81 2.37 -0.95
N PRO A 84 -7.08 2.08 -2.05
CA PRO A 84 -6.37 3.09 -2.84
C PRO A 84 -7.28 3.96 -3.72
N PHE A 85 -8.56 3.57 -3.84
CA PHE A 85 -9.55 4.22 -4.70
C PHE A 85 -10.30 5.32 -3.96
N GLN A 86 -10.82 6.29 -4.72
CA GLN A 86 -11.61 7.40 -4.19
C GLN A 86 -12.91 6.89 -3.57
N HIS A 87 -13.19 7.31 -2.33
CA HIS A 87 -14.50 7.13 -1.69
C HIS A 87 -15.22 8.48 -1.64
N SER A 88 -16.53 8.45 -1.83
CA SER A 88 -17.38 9.64 -1.68
C SER A 88 -17.72 9.90 -0.21
N VAL A 89 -17.77 8.84 0.60
CA VAL A 89 -18.02 8.94 2.05
C VAL A 89 -16.69 8.84 2.81
N PRO A 90 -16.34 9.84 3.65
CA PRO A 90 -15.17 9.75 4.52
C PRO A 90 -15.27 8.54 5.45
N ARG A 91 -14.18 7.78 5.57
CA ARG A 91 -14.13 6.56 6.37
C ARG A 91 -13.88 6.81 7.85
N ASP A 92 -13.80 8.06 8.27
CA ASP A 92 -13.42 8.53 9.61
C ASP A 92 -14.38 8.11 10.75
N ASN A 93 -15.38 7.27 10.47
CA ASN A 93 -16.25 6.65 11.48
C ASN A 93 -16.00 5.15 11.71
N VAL A 94 -15.01 4.53 11.05
CA VAL A 94 -14.56 3.17 11.41
C VAL A 94 -13.22 3.30 12.15
N ALA A 95 -13.34 3.68 13.43
CA ALA A 95 -12.26 3.54 14.39
C ALA A 95 -11.82 2.06 14.42
N THR A 96 -10.55 1.84 14.12
CA THR A 96 -9.67 0.84 14.74
C THR A 96 -10.37 -0.22 15.61
N THR A 97 -11.00 -1.22 15.00
CA THR A 97 -11.18 -2.52 15.67
C THR A 97 -9.97 -3.38 15.33
N GLU A 98 -8.86 -3.07 15.99
CA GLU A 98 -7.82 -4.05 16.28
C GLU A 98 -8.36 -5.04 17.31
N GLY A 99 -7.87 -6.28 17.24
CA GLY A 99 -8.56 -7.47 17.72
C GLY A 99 -8.91 -7.51 19.21
N ASN A 100 -9.98 -8.25 19.50
CA ASN A 100 -10.11 -8.95 20.78
C ASN A 100 -10.94 -10.23 20.57
N VAL A 101 -10.27 -11.34 20.27
CA VAL A 101 -10.82 -12.68 20.56
C VAL A 101 -10.30 -13.05 21.93
N SER A 102 -11.14 -12.81 22.93
CA SER A 102 -11.05 -13.39 24.27
C SER A 102 -12.39 -14.05 24.58
N LYS A 103 -12.48 -15.37 24.34
CA LYS A 103 -13.11 -16.35 25.22
C LYS A 103 -12.84 -17.75 24.72
#